data_AF-A0A6B1BP72-F1
#
_entry.id   AF-A0A6B1BP72-F1
#
_cell.length_a   1.000
_cell.length_b   1.000
_cell.length_c   1.000
_cell.angle_alpha   90.00
_cell.angle_beta   90.00
_cell.angle_gamma   90.00
#
_symmetry.space_group_name_H-M   'P 1'
#
loop_
_entity.id
_entity.type
_entity.pdbx_description
1 polymer ?
#
loop_
_entity_poly.entity_id
_entity_poly.type
_entity_poly.pdbx_seq_one_letter_code
_entity_poly.pdbx_strand_id
1 'polypeptide(L)' 'MDKEIKLLYVVALTEDIAEYGLCQGQVGTIVEVLSNSQAFEVEFCDREGRTYESVGLRPNQFIVLHYAPVTNI' A
#
# COMPACT_ATOMS: atom_id res chain seq x y z
N MET A 1 18.34 -7.59 3.94
CA MET A 1 17.47 -8.52 3.22
C MET A 1 16.24 -7.72 2.88
N ASP A 2 16.08 -7.33 1.62
CA ASP A 2 14.90 -6.57 1.22
C ASP A 2 13.67 -7.45 1.42
N LYS A 3 12.74 -7.01 2.27
CA LYS A 3 11.51 -7.75 2.54
C LYS A 3 10.65 -7.70 1.28
N GLU A 4 10.35 -8.88 0.73
CA GLU A 4 9.43 -9.04 -0.39
C GLU A 4 8.04 -8.50 -0.02
N ILE A 5 7.52 -7.56 -0.82
CA ILE A 5 6.15 -7.03 -0.70
C ILE A 5 5.19 -8.05 -1.30
N LYS A 6 4.10 -8.38 -0.59
CA LYS A 6 3.17 -9.44 -0.96
C LYS A 6 1.74 -8.94 -1.01
N LEU A 7 0.89 -9.73 -1.67
CA LEU A 7 -0.56 -9.57 -1.61
C LEU A 7 -1.05 -9.47 -0.16
N LEU A 8 -2.09 -8.66 0.03
CA LEU A 8 -2.77 -8.40 1.30
C LEU A 8 -1.92 -7.68 2.35
N TYR A 9 -0.72 -7.21 2.00
CA TYR A 9 0.02 -6.31 2.87
C TYR A 9 -0.71 -4.96 2.95
N VAL A 10 -0.93 -4.50 4.18
CA VAL A 10 -1.45 -3.15 4.42
C VAL A 10 -0.29 -2.17 4.33
N VAL A 11 -0.52 -1.08 3.61
CA VAL A 11 0.47 -0.04 3.34
C VAL A 11 -0.09 1.33 3.70
N ALA A 12 0.81 2.30 3.85
CA ALA A 12 0.45 3.72 3.92
C ALA A 12 1.21 4.51 2.87
N LEU A 13 0.55 5.46 2.21
CA LEU A 13 1.19 6.36 1.25
C LEU A 13 2.29 7.21 1.91
N THR A 14 3.37 7.45 1.19
CA THR A 14 4.48 8.33 1.60
C THR A 14 4.40 9.72 0.99
N GLU A 15 3.50 9.94 0.04
CA GLU A 15 3.28 11.20 -0.66
C GLU A 15 1.79 11.40 -0.98
N ASP A 16 1.41 12.65 -1.25
CA ASP A 16 0.08 12.96 -1.75
C ASP A 16 -0.08 12.51 -3.21
N ILE A 17 -1.24 11.98 -3.55
CA ILE A 17 -1.61 11.62 -4.92
C ILE A 17 -2.92 12.33 -5.26
N ALA A 18 -2.78 13.63 -5.56
CA ALA A 18 -3.91 14.55 -5.71
C ALA A 18 -4.91 14.13 -6.79
N GLU A 19 -4.46 13.43 -7.84
CA GLU A 19 -5.33 12.91 -8.92
C GLU A 19 -6.44 12.00 -8.39
N TYR A 20 -6.15 11.23 -7.34
CA TYR A 20 -7.10 10.29 -6.71
C TYR A 20 -7.65 10.81 -5.37
N GLY A 21 -7.37 12.08 -5.02
CA GLY A 21 -7.75 12.64 -3.73
C GLY A 21 -7.12 11.92 -2.52
N LEU A 22 -6.00 11.22 -2.72
CA LEU A 22 -5.29 10.50 -1.68
C LEU A 22 -4.19 11.39 -1.08
N CYS A 23 -4.00 11.32 0.23
CA CYS A 23 -2.95 12.05 0.93
C CYS A 23 -1.89 11.11 1.52
N GLN A 24 -0.72 11.68 1.83
CA GLN A 24 0.31 10.98 2.59
C GLN A 24 -0.28 10.41 3.89
N GLY A 25 0.04 9.16 4.18
CA GLY A 25 -0.47 8.42 5.34
C GLY A 25 -1.79 7.69 5.10
N GLN A 26 -2.43 7.86 3.93
CA GLN A 26 -3.63 7.11 3.58
C GLN A 26 -3.35 5.60 3.55
N VAL A 27 -4.22 4.83 4.21
CA VAL A 27 -4.06 3.38 4.37
C VAL A 27 -4.70 2.66 3.18
N GLY A 28 -3.97 1.73 2.58
CA GLY A 28 -4.43 0.87 1.49
C GLY A 28 -3.93 -0.58 1.63
N THR A 29 -4.42 -1.46 0.78
CA THR A 29 -4.06 -2.89 0.76
C THR A 29 -3.54 -3.30 -0.61
N ILE A 30 -2.43 -4.03 -0.66
CA ILE A 30 -1.90 -4.59 -1.92
C ILE A 30 -2.86 -5.67 -2.42
N VAL A 31 -3.49 -5.46 -3.57
CA VAL A 31 -4.43 -6.41 -4.19
C VAL A 31 -3.88 -7.08 -5.45
N GLU A 32 -2.80 -6.54 -6.04
CA GLU A 32 -2.09 -7.17 -7.15
C GLU A 32 -0.58 -6.83 -7.13
N VAL A 33 0.25 -7.80 -7.54
CA VAL A 33 1.70 -7.59 -7.77
C VAL A 33 1.92 -7.48 -9.27
N LEU A 34 2.42 -6.32 -9.72
CA LEU A 34 2.56 -5.98 -11.13
C LEU A 34 4.05 -5.91 -11.52
N SER A 35 4.31 -6.09 -12.81
CA SER A 35 5.64 -5.87 -13.41
C SER A 35 6.80 -6.47 -12.62
N ASN A 36 6.68 -7.73 -12.20
CA ASN A 36 7.71 -8.43 -11.40
C ASN A 36 8.11 -7.66 -10.12
N SER A 37 7.14 -7.16 -9.36
CA SER A 37 7.34 -6.37 -8.12
C SER A 37 7.92 -4.96 -8.32
N GLN A 38 7.85 -4.42 -9.54
CA GLN A 38 8.19 -3.01 -9.80
C GLN A 38 7.01 -2.07 -9.58
N ALA A 39 5.78 -2.60 -9.52
CA ALA A 39 4.57 -1.88 -9.21
C ALA A 39 3.57 -2.80 -8.49
N PHE A 40 2.60 -2.19 -7.81
CA PHE A 40 1.59 -2.88 -7.03
C PHE A 40 0.26 -2.16 -7.17
N GLU A 41 -0.81 -2.91 -7.38
CA GLU A 41 -2.16 -2.33 -7.27
C GLU A 41 -2.51 -2.23 -5.78
N VAL A 42 -2.82 -1.02 -5.34
CA VAL A 42 -3.23 -0.74 -3.96
C VAL A 42 -4.68 -0.29 -3.94
N GLU A 43 -5.50 -1.04 -3.24
CA GLU A 43 -6.91 -0.73 -3.01
C GLU A 43 -7.06 0.11 -1.74
N PHE A 44 -7.87 1.16 -1.83
CA PHE A 44 -8.21 2.06 -0.74
C PHE A 44 -9.71 1.96 -0.44
N CYS A 45 -10.03 1.60 0.81
CA CYS A 45 -11.40 1.37 1.27
C CYS A 45 -11.80 2.30 2.42
N ASP A 46 -13.07 2.65 2.48
CA ASP A 46 -13.65 3.38 3.60
C ASP A 46 -13.78 2.48 4.84
N ARG A 47 -14.33 3.03 5.94
CA ARG A 47 -14.52 2.28 7.20
C ARG A 47 -15.57 1.17 7.11
N GLU A 48 -16.41 1.17 6.07
CA GLU A 48 -17.39 0.12 5.80
C GLU A 48 -16.82 -0.95 4.85
N GLY A 49 -15.55 -0.82 4.44
CA GLY A 49 -14.88 -1.74 3.53
C GLY A 49 -15.26 -1.53 2.07
N ARG A 50 -15.85 -0.38 1.71
CA ARG A 50 -16.13 -0.04 0.31
C ARG A 50 -14.89 0.57 -0.32
N THR A 51 -14.44 -0.03 -1.40
CA THR A 51 -13.39 0.53 -2.26
C THR A 51 -13.86 1.87 -2.82
N TYR A 52 -13.05 2.90 -2.64
CA TYR A 52 -13.27 4.19 -3.31
C TYR A 52 -12.17 4.50 -4.34
N GLU A 53 -10.97 3.93 -4.20
CA GLU A 53 -9.91 4.05 -5.20
C GLU A 53 -9.08 2.76 -5.29
N SER A 54 -8.51 2.50 -6.46
CA SER A 54 -7.52 1.43 -6.70
C SER A 54 -6.46 1.98 -7.64
N VAL A 55 -5.21 1.99 -7.18
CA VAL A 55 -4.13 2.73 -7.84
C VAL A 55 -2.88 1.87 -7.95
N GLY A 56 -2.28 1.86 -9.15
CA GLY A 56 -0.96 1.27 -9.38
C GLY A 56 0.15 2.15 -8.83
N LEU A 57 0.87 1.66 -7.82
CA LEU A 57 1.92 2.38 -7.10
C LEU A 57 3.28 1.70 -7.20
N ARG A 58 4.34 2.51 -7.25
CA ARG A 58 5.73 2.04 -7.11
C ARG A 58 6.09 1.81 -5.64
N PRO A 59 7.05 0.90 -5.34
CA PRO A 59 7.46 0.62 -3.96
C PRO A 59 7.90 1.84 -3.13
N ASN A 60 8.36 2.92 -3.76
CA ASN A 60 8.79 4.13 -3.07
C ASN A 60 7.66 5.08 -2.68
N GLN A 61 6.43 4.83 -3.13
CA GLN A 61 5.25 5.66 -2.87
C GLN A 61 4.45 5.19 -1.64
N PHE A 62 4.91 4.12 -0.98
CA PHE A 62 4.28 3.60 0.22
C PHE A 62 5.28 2.94 1.16
N ILE A 63 4.84 2.72 2.41
CA ILE A 63 5.51 1.85 3.38
C ILE A 63 4.57 0.73 3.79
N VAL A 64 5.10 -0.47 4.04
CA VAL A 64 4.34 -1.58 4.63
C VAL A 64 4.12 -1.31 6.11
N LEU A 65 2.88 -1.44 6.56
CA LEU A 65 2.52 -1.26 7.97
C LEU A 65 2.75 -2.55 8.76
N HIS A 66 3.26 -2.37 9.98
CA HIS A 66 3.49 -3.45 10.93
C HIS A 66 2.72 -3.14 12.23
N TYR A 67 1.79 -4.03 12.60
CA TYR A 67 0.88 -3.84 13.75
C TYR A 67 1.41 -4.40 15.07
N ALA A 68 2.58 -5.05 15.04
CA ALA A 68 3.24 -5.61 16.19
C ALA A 68 4.75 -5.39 16.07
N PRO A 69 5.49 -5.36 17.20
CA PRO A 69 6.95 -5.35 17.18
C PRO A 69 7.50 -6.51 16.35
N VAL A 70 8.55 -6.25 15.58
CA VAL A 70 9.28 -7.31 14.89
C VAL A 70 10.10 -8.05 15.95
N THR A 71 9.69 -9.25 16.31
CA THR A 71 10.31 -9.98 17.44
C THR A 71 11.69 -10.55 17.16
N ASN A 72 12.19 -10.50 15.92
CA ASN A 72 13.58 -10.76 15.58
C ASN A 72 14.04 -9.73 14.52
N ILE A 73 14.85 -8.75 14.94
CA ILE A 73 15.73 -7.97 14.06
C ILE A 73 17.16 -8.34 14.42
#